data_AF-A0A3C1ZGM6-F1
#
_entry.id   AF-A0A3C1ZGM6-F1
#
_cell.length_a   1.000
_cell.length_b   1.000
_cell.length_c   1.000
_cell.angle_alpha   90.00
_cell.angle_beta   90.00
_cell.angle_gamma   90.00
#
_symmetry.space_group_name_H-M   'P 1'
#
loop_
_entity.id
_entity.type
_entity.pdbx_description
1 polymer ?
#
loop_
_entity_poly.entity_id
_entity_poly.type
_entity_poly.pdbx_seq_one_letter_code
_entity_poly.pdbx_strand_id
1 'polypeptide(L)'
;MASLSPDTAGEALLVSRLNDGSEVKLSEYKVFALIPEAIEALEKQEATIIALFCTGKFPLFRSKIPIVYPSEIMSSLIHAVFCASKDAPIRMGIVGPALEQKRMVIEKWGKGNNSVCFEALSPYTADESEMLRCAQKMAGHNCDVIILDCMGFTGKAKEVFAAITHRRIILPRSLLARIIAEISS
;
A
#
# COMPACT_ATOMS: atom_id res chain seq x y z
N MET A 1 -23.51 -3.20 2.20
CA MET A 1 -22.34 -2.30 2.34
C MET A 1 -22.31 -1.53 3.65
N ALA A 2 -23.46 -1.10 4.21
CA ALA A 2 -23.52 -0.48 5.54
C ALA A 2 -22.84 -1.29 6.66
N SER A 3 -22.69 -2.61 6.50
CA SER A 3 -22.05 -3.48 7.49
C SER A 3 -20.54 -3.29 7.65
N LEU A 4 -19.82 -2.84 6.61
CA LEU A 4 -18.36 -2.69 6.64
C LEU A 4 -17.88 -1.24 6.72
N SER A 5 -18.81 -0.28 6.70
CA SER A 5 -18.48 1.13 6.91
C SER A 5 -17.91 1.35 8.31
N PRO A 6 -17.01 2.33 8.48
CA PRO A 6 -16.57 2.78 9.81
C PRO A 6 -17.76 3.20 10.67
N ASP A 7 -17.75 2.82 11.94
CA ASP A 7 -18.84 3.15 12.88
C ASP A 7 -18.66 4.54 13.50
N THR A 8 -17.42 4.99 13.62
CA THR A 8 -17.08 6.26 14.28
C THR A 8 -16.02 7.04 13.49
N ALA A 9 -16.04 8.37 13.65
CA ALA A 9 -15.01 9.23 13.07
C ALA A 9 -13.65 8.97 13.76
N GLY A 10 -12.61 8.73 12.96
CA GLY A 10 -11.25 8.48 13.46
C GLY A 10 -10.87 7.01 13.62
N GLU A 11 -11.79 6.08 13.31
CA GLU A 11 -11.47 4.66 13.17
C GLU A 11 -10.43 4.43 12.06
N ALA A 12 -9.55 3.44 12.23
CA ALA A 12 -8.63 3.01 11.19
C ALA A 12 -9.43 2.51 9.97
N LEU A 13 -9.08 3.03 8.79
CA LEU A 13 -9.86 2.83 7.57
C LEU A 13 -9.00 2.31 6.41
N LEU A 14 -9.63 1.46 5.61
CA LEU A 14 -9.12 1.01 4.33
C LEU A 14 -9.90 1.70 3.22
N VAL A 15 -9.20 2.28 2.24
CA VAL A 15 -9.82 2.79 1.01
C VAL A 15 -9.78 1.68 -0.04
N SER A 16 -10.94 1.32 -0.57
CA SER A 16 -11.10 0.24 -1.54
C SER A 16 -11.93 0.69 -2.73
N ARG A 17 -11.91 -0.11 -3.80
CA ARG A 17 -12.75 0.07 -4.99
C ARG A 17 -13.68 -1.12 -5.15
N LEU A 18 -14.96 -0.85 -5.34
CA LEU A 18 -15.98 -1.85 -5.58
C LEU A 18 -16.01 -2.31 -7.05
N ASN A 19 -16.77 -3.37 -7.34
CA ASN A 19 -16.91 -3.91 -8.69
C ASN A 19 -17.56 -2.92 -9.66
N ASP A 20 -18.38 -1.99 -9.16
CA ASP A 20 -18.97 -0.89 -9.93
C ASP A 20 -18.01 0.29 -10.15
N GLY A 21 -16.78 0.18 -9.66
CA GLY A 21 -15.74 1.20 -9.78
C GLY A 21 -15.79 2.30 -8.72
N SER A 22 -16.81 2.32 -7.87
CA SER A 22 -16.92 3.32 -6.80
C SER A 22 -15.87 3.12 -5.70
N GLU A 23 -15.36 4.23 -5.18
CA GLU A 23 -14.45 4.25 -4.04
C GLU A 23 -15.26 4.20 -2.73
N VAL A 24 -14.83 3.35 -1.80
CA VAL A 24 -15.44 3.21 -0.47
C VAL A 24 -14.40 3.22 0.63
N LYS A 25 -14.82 3.72 1.79
CA LYS A 25 -14.06 3.63 3.04
C LYS A 25 -14.64 2.48 3.87
N LEU A 26 -13.76 1.59 4.33
CA LEU A 26 -14.11 0.41 5.10
C LEU A 26 -13.44 0.46 6.47
N SER A 27 -14.12 -0.04 7.50
CA SER A 27 -13.52 -0.30 8.81
C SER A 27 -12.43 -1.36 8.66
N GLU A 28 -11.23 -1.03 9.13
CA GLU A 28 -10.10 -1.98 9.14
C GLU A 28 -10.43 -3.22 9.99
N TYR A 29 -10.96 -3.03 11.19
CA TYR A 29 -11.29 -4.11 12.11
C TYR A 29 -12.34 -5.07 11.53
N LYS A 30 -13.40 -4.52 10.94
CA LYS A 30 -14.47 -5.35 10.35
C LYS A 30 -13.95 -6.12 9.14
N VAL A 31 -13.09 -5.53 8.32
CA VAL A 31 -12.44 -6.25 7.22
C VAL A 31 -11.56 -7.38 7.74
N PHE A 32 -10.75 -7.12 8.77
CA PHE A 32 -9.83 -8.12 9.33
C PHE A 32 -10.58 -9.34 9.90
N ALA A 33 -11.74 -9.13 10.51
CA ALA A 33 -12.59 -10.20 11.05
C ALA A 33 -13.08 -11.19 9.98
N LEU A 34 -13.16 -10.76 8.70
CA LEU A 34 -13.62 -11.60 7.60
C LEU A 34 -12.50 -12.37 6.89
N ILE A 35 -11.24 -11.99 7.10
CA ILE A 35 -10.10 -12.60 6.40
C ILE A 35 -9.93 -14.10 6.70
N PRO A 36 -10.10 -14.60 7.94
CA PRO A 36 -9.98 -16.04 8.22
C PRO A 36 -10.94 -16.90 7.40
N GLU A 37 -12.20 -16.47 7.23
CA GLU A 37 -13.18 -17.21 6.42
C GLU A 37 -12.79 -17.21 4.94
N ALA A 38 -12.28 -16.09 4.42
CA ALA A 38 -11.78 -16.02 3.05
C ALA A 38 -10.57 -16.93 2.82
N ILE A 39 -9.65 -17.03 3.80
CA ILE A 39 -8.51 -17.95 3.76
C ILE A 39 -9.01 -19.40 3.71
N GLU A 40 -9.91 -19.80 4.60
CA GLU A 40 -10.46 -21.16 4.62
C GLU A 40 -11.18 -21.51 3.31
N ALA A 41 -11.89 -20.56 2.71
CA ALA A 41 -12.55 -20.75 1.42
C ALA A 41 -11.53 -21.00 0.30
N LEU A 42 -10.43 -20.23 0.24
CA LEU A 42 -9.37 -20.41 -0.74
C LEU A 42 -8.62 -21.74 -0.55
N GLU A 43 -8.39 -22.16 0.70
CA GLU A 43 -7.80 -23.47 1.01
C GLU A 43 -8.69 -24.63 0.53
N LYS A 44 -10.03 -24.52 0.70
CA LYS A 44 -10.99 -25.52 0.18
C LYS A 44 -11.04 -25.55 -1.35
N GLN A 45 -10.64 -24.47 -2.01
CA GLN A 45 -10.51 -24.38 -3.47
C GLN A 45 -9.13 -24.84 -3.96
N GLU A 46 -8.33 -25.47 -3.10
CA GLU A 46 -7.01 -26.01 -3.44
C GLU A 46 -6.03 -24.93 -3.95
N ALA A 47 -6.20 -23.69 -3.50
CA ALA A 47 -5.21 -22.64 -3.74
C ALA A 47 -3.86 -23.08 -3.16
N THR A 48 -2.77 -22.80 -3.89
CA THR A 48 -1.41 -23.10 -3.43
C THR A 48 -0.75 -21.92 -2.71
N ILE A 49 -1.22 -20.69 -2.99
CA ILE A 49 -0.73 -19.43 -2.44
C ILE A 49 -1.92 -18.47 -2.26
N ILE A 50 -1.95 -17.71 -1.17
CA ILE A 50 -2.89 -16.62 -0.94
C ILE A 50 -2.14 -15.30 -0.98
N ALA A 51 -2.71 -14.27 -1.59
CA ALA A 51 -2.13 -12.92 -1.57
C ALA A 51 -3.15 -11.91 -1.05
N LEU A 52 -2.76 -11.13 -0.04
CA LEU A 52 -3.58 -9.99 0.38
C LEU A 52 -3.44 -8.87 -0.65
N PHE A 53 -4.53 -8.50 -1.32
CA PHE A 53 -4.51 -7.43 -2.32
C PHE A 53 -4.71 -6.04 -1.69
N CYS A 54 -3.91 -5.72 -0.68
CA CYS A 54 -3.92 -4.44 0.03
C CYS A 54 -2.53 -4.10 0.57
N THR A 55 -2.23 -2.82 0.75
CA THR A 55 -0.99 -2.35 1.39
C THR A 55 -1.17 -1.91 2.84
N GLY A 56 -2.39 -2.05 3.39
CA GLY A 56 -2.66 -1.85 4.81
C GLY A 56 -1.82 -2.79 5.68
N LYS A 57 -1.67 -2.44 6.96
CA LYS A 57 -0.93 -3.27 7.92
C LYS A 57 -1.90 -4.26 8.56
N PHE A 58 -1.96 -5.47 8.02
CA PHE A 58 -2.80 -6.53 8.54
C PHE A 58 -2.12 -7.27 9.70
N PRO A 59 -2.88 -7.84 10.65
CA PRO A 59 -2.35 -8.87 11.53
C PRO A 59 -1.94 -10.09 10.71
N LEU A 60 -1.08 -10.93 11.29
CA LEU A 60 -0.76 -12.23 10.69
C LEU A 60 -1.93 -13.19 10.93
N PHE A 61 -2.31 -13.89 9.87
CA PHE A 61 -3.41 -14.84 9.87
C PHE A 61 -2.84 -16.25 9.78
N ARG A 62 -3.52 -17.20 10.41
CA ARG A 62 -3.19 -18.62 10.29
C ARG A 62 -3.67 -19.12 8.93
N SER A 63 -2.82 -19.87 8.23
CA SER A 63 -3.18 -20.63 7.03
C SER A 63 -2.32 -21.87 6.91
N LYS A 64 -2.82 -22.86 6.17
CA LYS A 64 -2.12 -24.09 5.77
C LYS A 64 -1.18 -23.87 4.59
N ILE A 65 -1.36 -22.78 3.84
CA ILE A 65 -0.58 -22.42 2.66
C ILE A 65 0.06 -21.03 2.85
N PRO A 66 1.10 -20.68 2.07
CA PRO A 66 1.74 -19.38 2.17
C PRO A 66 0.77 -18.22 1.92
N ILE A 67 0.82 -17.20 2.79
CA ILE A 67 0.15 -15.92 2.58
C ILE A 67 1.20 -14.85 2.26
N VAL A 68 1.00 -14.14 1.15
CA VAL A 68 1.83 -13.04 0.71
C VAL A 68 1.25 -11.72 1.25
N TYR A 69 2.00 -11.04 2.12
CA TYR A 69 1.65 -9.76 2.73
C TYR A 69 2.40 -8.60 2.07
N PRO A 70 1.78 -7.78 1.19
CA PRO A 70 2.49 -6.70 0.51
C PRO A 70 3.13 -5.69 1.47
N SER A 71 2.46 -5.36 2.57
CA SER A 71 3.01 -4.43 3.57
C SER A 71 4.33 -4.91 4.19
N GLU A 72 4.43 -6.20 4.53
CA GLU A 72 5.64 -6.79 5.10
C GLU A 72 6.75 -6.84 4.06
N ILE A 73 6.45 -7.32 2.85
CA ILE A 73 7.42 -7.39 1.75
C ILE A 73 8.01 -6.02 1.44
N MET A 74 7.16 -4.99 1.33
CA MET A 74 7.67 -3.65 1.06
C MET A 74 8.52 -3.12 2.20
N SER A 75 8.13 -3.34 3.46
CA SER A 75 8.92 -2.89 4.62
C SER A 75 10.29 -3.57 4.64
N SER A 76 10.35 -4.88 4.38
CA SER A 76 11.59 -5.63 4.26
C SER A 76 12.44 -5.17 3.07
N LEU A 77 11.83 -4.92 1.91
CA LEU A 77 12.51 -4.39 0.73
C LEU A 77 13.13 -3.02 1.02
N ILE A 78 12.37 -2.12 1.64
CA ILE A 78 12.86 -0.78 1.97
C ILE A 78 14.04 -0.88 2.93
N HIS A 79 13.92 -1.70 3.97
CA HIS A 79 15.02 -1.92 4.90
C HIS A 79 16.26 -2.47 4.19
N ALA A 80 16.12 -3.56 3.44
CA ALA A 80 17.23 -4.24 2.78
C ALA A 80 17.94 -3.36 1.74
N VAL A 81 17.20 -2.57 0.96
CA VAL A 81 17.75 -1.80 -0.16
C VAL A 81 18.22 -0.41 0.25
N PHE A 82 17.52 0.25 1.18
CA PHE A 82 17.75 1.66 1.48
C PHE A 82 18.30 1.92 2.89
N CYS A 83 18.04 1.05 3.86
CA CYS A 83 18.46 1.26 5.25
C CYS A 83 19.68 0.43 5.66
N ALA A 84 19.78 -0.83 5.21
CA ALA A 84 20.70 -1.82 5.78
C ALA A 84 22.18 -1.41 5.74
N SER A 85 22.59 -0.57 4.79
CA SER A 85 23.96 -0.09 4.63
C SER A 85 24.14 1.41 4.89
N LYS A 86 23.17 2.05 5.56
CA LYS A 86 23.22 3.49 5.85
C LYS A 86 23.24 3.77 7.34
N ASP A 87 24.16 4.66 7.74
CA ASP A 87 24.21 5.23 9.09
C ASP A 87 23.26 6.42 9.27
N ALA A 88 22.66 6.91 8.18
CA ALA A 88 21.74 8.03 8.16
C ALA A 88 20.28 7.58 7.88
N PRO A 89 19.29 8.25 8.47
CA PRO A 89 17.89 7.95 8.22
C PRO A 89 17.53 8.16 6.75
N ILE A 90 16.64 7.33 6.22
CA ILE A 90 16.13 7.50 4.87
C ILE A 90 14.92 8.42 4.85
N ARG A 91 14.78 9.15 3.75
CA ARG A 91 13.68 10.08 3.52
C ARG A 91 12.73 9.45 2.53
N MET A 92 11.53 9.11 2.97
CA MET A 92 10.55 8.41 2.16
C MET A 92 9.41 9.34 1.78
N GLY A 93 9.08 9.36 0.49
CA GLY A 93 7.85 9.97 0.00
C GLY A 93 6.76 8.94 -0.13
N ILE A 94 5.65 9.13 0.55
CA ILE A 94 4.53 8.22 0.50
C ILE A 94 3.34 8.92 -0.16
N VAL A 95 2.79 8.28 -1.18
CA VAL A 95 1.53 8.69 -1.80
C VAL A 95 0.47 7.69 -1.40
N GLY A 96 -0.51 8.13 -0.62
CA GLY A 96 -1.63 7.30 -0.17
C GLY A 96 -2.96 7.78 -0.76
N PRO A 97 -4.02 6.96 -0.67
CA PRO A 97 -5.31 7.27 -1.30
C PRO A 97 -6.05 8.44 -0.65
N ALA A 98 -5.87 8.72 0.64
CA ALA A 98 -6.62 9.75 1.35
C ALA A 98 -5.80 10.43 2.47
N LEU A 99 -6.10 11.70 2.77
CA LEU A 99 -5.40 12.47 3.80
C LEU A 99 -5.59 11.89 5.21
N GLU A 100 -6.74 11.29 5.46
CA GLU A 100 -7.09 10.64 6.73
C GLU A 100 -6.16 9.46 7.05
N GLN A 101 -5.49 8.89 6.03
CA GLN A 101 -4.52 7.81 6.23
C GLN A 101 -3.12 8.29 6.60
N LYS A 102 -2.88 9.61 6.64
CA LYS A 102 -1.55 10.18 6.94
C LYS A 102 -0.96 9.63 8.24
N ARG A 103 -1.76 9.55 9.31
CA ARG A 103 -1.27 9.06 10.61
C ARG A 103 -0.80 7.60 10.52
N MET A 104 -1.62 6.72 9.94
CA MET A 104 -1.30 5.29 9.79
C MET A 104 -0.06 5.08 8.91
N VAL A 105 0.07 5.88 7.85
CA VAL A 105 1.24 5.86 6.97
C VAL A 105 2.50 6.28 7.72
N ILE A 106 2.45 7.35 8.51
CA ILE A 106 3.60 7.80 9.32
C ILE A 106 3.98 6.74 10.36
N GLU A 107 3.01 6.11 11.04
CA GLU A 107 3.27 5.04 12.00
C GLU A 107 3.91 3.79 11.36
N LYS A 108 3.52 3.48 10.12
CA LYS A 108 4.07 2.35 9.34
C LYS A 108 5.50 2.64 8.89
N TRP A 109 5.73 3.80 8.25
CA TRP A 109 6.98 4.09 7.55
C TRP A 109 8.00 4.90 8.37
N GLY A 110 7.57 5.65 9.39
CA GLY A 110 8.41 6.52 10.21
C GLY A 110 9.23 5.81 11.29
N LYS A 111 9.30 4.47 11.27
CA LYS A 111 10.08 3.68 12.22
C LYS A 111 11.58 3.84 11.96
N GLY A 112 12.41 3.73 13.00
CA GLY A 112 13.88 3.65 12.86
C GLY A 112 14.54 4.95 12.38
N ASN A 113 14.10 6.11 12.88
CA ASN A 113 14.56 7.46 12.50
C ASN A 113 14.23 7.91 11.07
N ASN A 114 13.52 7.09 10.28
CA ASN A 114 13.12 7.48 8.93
C ASN A 114 12.22 8.71 8.92
N SER A 115 12.45 9.62 7.98
CA SER A 115 11.56 10.77 7.79
C SER A 115 10.56 10.47 6.67
N VAL A 116 9.30 10.83 6.87
CA VAL A 116 8.21 10.54 5.92
C VAL A 116 7.57 11.84 5.43
N CYS A 117 7.62 12.07 4.12
CA CYS A 117 6.84 13.07 3.41
C CYS A 117 5.55 12.39 2.87
N PHE A 118 4.36 12.98 3.05
CA PHE A 118 3.08 12.35 2.66
C PHE A 118 2.24 13.27 1.77
N GLU A 119 1.79 12.74 0.64
CA GLU A 119 0.79 13.37 -0.23
C GLU A 119 -0.40 12.41 -0.44
N ALA A 120 -1.60 12.97 -0.56
CA ALA A 120 -2.79 12.20 -0.87
C ALA A 120 -3.14 12.32 -2.36
N LEU A 121 -3.48 11.18 -2.97
CA LEU A 121 -3.97 11.07 -4.34
C LEU A 121 -4.84 9.81 -4.43
N SER A 122 -6.12 9.95 -4.77
CA SER A 122 -6.96 8.76 -4.97
C SER A 122 -6.41 7.93 -6.12
N PRO A 123 -6.14 6.63 -5.93
CA PRO A 123 -5.69 5.75 -7.01
C PRO A 123 -6.84 5.33 -7.93
N TYR A 124 -8.08 5.69 -7.60
CA TYR A 124 -9.28 5.23 -8.30
C TYR A 124 -10.00 6.35 -9.05
N THR A 125 -10.02 7.56 -8.49
CA THR A 125 -10.77 8.68 -9.06
C THR A 125 -9.90 9.83 -9.55
N ALA A 126 -8.62 9.89 -9.18
CA ALA A 126 -7.78 11.01 -9.57
C ALA A 126 -7.52 11.03 -11.08
N ASP A 127 -7.68 12.21 -11.67
CA ASP A 127 -7.36 12.43 -13.07
C ASP A 127 -5.86 12.67 -13.33
N GLU A 128 -5.51 12.83 -14.60
CA GLU A 128 -4.12 13.06 -15.00
C GLU A 128 -3.55 14.38 -14.44
N SER A 129 -4.36 15.44 -14.38
CA SER A 129 -3.93 16.74 -13.85
C SER A 129 -3.67 16.68 -12.34
N GLU A 130 -4.49 15.95 -11.60
CA GLU A 130 -4.34 15.73 -10.17
C GLU A 130 -3.09 14.89 -9.88
N MET A 131 -2.86 13.85 -10.69
CA MET A 131 -1.66 13.02 -10.61
C MET A 131 -0.38 13.83 -10.87
N LEU A 132 -0.36 14.64 -11.93
CA LEU A 132 0.77 15.52 -12.26
C LEU A 132 1.04 16.52 -11.12
N ARG A 133 0.00 17.15 -10.58
CA ARG A 133 0.12 18.09 -9.46
C ARG A 133 0.66 17.40 -8.20
N CYS A 134 0.19 16.19 -7.89
CA CYS A 134 0.69 15.41 -6.76
C CYS A 134 2.17 15.04 -6.95
N ALA A 135 2.56 14.60 -8.15
CA ALA A 135 3.95 14.28 -8.47
C ALA A 135 4.86 15.52 -8.37
N GLN A 136 4.41 16.70 -8.82
CA GLN A 136 5.14 17.96 -8.68
C GLN A 136 5.34 18.37 -7.22
N LYS A 137 4.30 18.27 -6.39
CA LYS A 137 4.43 18.48 -4.94
C LYS A 137 5.45 17.51 -4.34
N MET A 138 5.38 16.23 -4.74
CA MET A 138 6.30 15.21 -4.27
C MET A 138 7.76 15.48 -4.71
N ALA A 139 7.98 16.06 -5.89
CA ALA A 139 9.30 16.46 -6.37
C ALA A 139 9.93 17.59 -5.53
N GLY A 140 9.09 18.44 -4.93
CA GLY A 140 9.53 19.48 -3.98
C GLY A 140 10.05 18.90 -2.65
N HIS A 141 9.71 17.65 -2.32
CA HIS A 141 10.23 16.98 -1.14
C HIS A 141 11.59 16.32 -1.43
N ASN A 142 12.54 16.47 -0.51
CA ASN A 142 13.86 15.85 -0.64
C ASN A 142 13.82 14.38 -0.16
N CYS A 143 13.12 13.54 -0.90
CA CYS A 143 12.89 12.13 -0.56
C CYS A 143 13.81 11.21 -1.43
N ASP A 144 14.42 10.18 -0.81
CA ASP A 144 15.37 9.24 -1.43
C ASP A 144 14.68 8.17 -2.28
N VAL A 145 13.45 7.82 -1.88
CA VAL A 145 12.56 6.85 -2.54
C VAL A 145 11.12 7.30 -2.37
N ILE A 146 10.27 7.01 -3.36
CA ILE A 146 8.84 7.26 -3.30
C ILE A 146 8.08 5.93 -3.36
N ILE A 147 7.05 5.80 -2.52
CA ILE A 147 6.18 4.63 -2.42
C ILE A 147 4.76 5.06 -2.76
N LEU A 148 4.19 4.45 -3.81
CA LEU A 148 2.78 4.61 -4.14
C LEU A 148 1.98 3.59 -3.31
N ASP A 149 1.69 3.92 -2.04
CA ASP A 149 1.22 3.01 -0.99
C ASP A 149 -0.27 2.65 -1.11
N CYS A 150 -0.66 2.11 -2.26
CA CYS A 150 -1.96 1.48 -2.49
C CYS A 150 -1.90 0.49 -3.65
N MET A 151 -2.65 -0.60 -3.55
CA MET A 151 -2.82 -1.54 -4.66
C MET A 151 -3.57 -0.95 -5.86
N GLY A 152 -4.23 0.21 -5.71
CA GLY A 152 -4.93 0.92 -6.77
C GLY A 152 -4.01 1.60 -7.79
N PHE A 153 -2.80 2.02 -7.40
CA PHE A 153 -1.88 2.77 -8.28
C PHE A 153 -1.33 1.92 -9.44
N THR A 154 -1.20 2.52 -10.62
CA THR A 154 -0.88 1.85 -11.89
C THR A 154 0.58 2.01 -12.31
N GLY A 155 0.98 1.25 -13.35
CA GLY A 155 2.25 1.48 -14.04
C GLY A 155 2.36 2.91 -14.60
N LYS A 156 1.28 3.43 -15.20
CA LYS A 156 1.21 4.83 -15.66
C LYS A 156 1.51 5.82 -14.52
N ALA A 157 0.92 5.62 -13.34
CA ALA A 157 1.24 6.46 -12.17
C ALA A 157 2.72 6.36 -11.78
N LYS A 158 3.29 5.15 -11.77
CA LYS A 158 4.73 4.95 -11.52
C LYS A 158 5.61 5.71 -12.51
N GLU A 159 5.29 5.66 -13.80
CA GLU A 159 6.03 6.36 -14.86
C GLU A 159 5.95 7.87 -14.71
N VAL A 160 4.76 8.42 -14.45
CA VAL A 160 4.55 9.87 -14.21
C VAL A 160 5.37 10.34 -13.01
N PHE A 161 5.28 9.65 -11.87
CA PHE A 161 6.04 10.00 -10.68
C PHE A 161 7.55 9.88 -10.92
N ALA A 162 8.02 8.84 -11.61
CA ALA A 162 9.44 8.68 -11.92
C ALA A 162 9.96 9.81 -12.83
N ALA A 163 9.19 10.19 -13.85
CA ALA A 163 9.56 11.23 -14.81
C ALA A 163 9.66 12.62 -14.16
N ILE A 164 8.74 12.96 -13.25
CA ILE A 164 8.68 14.29 -12.62
C ILE A 164 9.63 14.41 -11.43
N THR A 165 9.70 13.37 -10.59
CA THR A 165 10.47 13.44 -9.34
C THR A 165 11.94 13.05 -9.51
N HIS A 166 12.26 12.36 -10.61
CA HIS A 166 13.57 11.74 -10.85
C HIS A 166 14.02 10.82 -9.70
N ARG A 167 13.07 10.20 -8.98
CA ARG A 167 13.32 9.28 -7.87
C ARG A 167 12.97 7.84 -8.23
N ARG A 168 13.50 6.91 -7.43
CA ARG A 168 13.08 5.51 -7.45
C ARG A 168 11.66 5.40 -6.92
N ILE A 169 10.78 4.75 -7.68
CA ILE A 169 9.38 4.55 -7.31
C ILE A 169 9.12 3.08 -6.98
N ILE A 170 8.61 2.80 -5.79
CA ILE A 170 8.11 1.49 -5.39
C ILE A 170 6.60 1.45 -5.65
N LEU A 171 6.19 0.49 -6.47
CA LEU A 171 4.79 0.24 -6.80
C LEU A 171 4.37 -1.15 -6.27
N PRO A 172 3.54 -1.21 -5.21
CA PRO A 172 3.13 -2.45 -4.55
C PRO A 172 2.50 -3.44 -5.53
N ARG A 173 1.64 -2.96 -6.44
CA ARG A 173 0.98 -3.79 -7.46
C ARG A 173 1.97 -4.61 -8.30
N SER A 174 3.00 -3.95 -8.83
CA SER A 174 4.01 -4.62 -9.65
C SER A 174 4.96 -5.49 -8.84
N LEU A 175 5.24 -5.10 -7.59
CA LEU A 175 6.09 -5.87 -6.68
C LEU A 175 5.42 -7.19 -6.30
N LEU A 176 4.14 -7.13 -5.90
CA LEU A 176 3.36 -8.31 -5.53
C LEU A 176 3.31 -9.33 -6.68
N ALA A 177 3.02 -8.86 -7.90
CA ALA A 177 2.98 -9.74 -9.08
C ALA A 177 4.33 -10.45 -9.32
N ARG A 178 5.46 -9.73 -9.17
CA ARG A 178 6.81 -10.32 -9.34
C ARG A 178 7.13 -11.33 -8.26
N ILE A 179 6.78 -11.06 -7.00
CA ILE A 179 7.00 -12.01 -5.91
C ILE A 179 6.15 -13.27 -6.09
N ILE A 180 4.87 -13.13 -6.43
CA ILE A 180 4.02 -14.29 -6.71
C ILE A 180 4.60 -15.11 -7.85
N ALA A 181 5.00 -14.47 -8.96
CA ALA A 181 5.60 -15.17 -10.09
C ALA A 181 6.87 -15.95 -9.72
N GLU A 182 7.72 -15.40 -8.83
CA GLU A 182 8.93 -16.06 -8.35
C GLU A 182 8.63 -17.33 -7.54
N ILE A 183 7.61 -17.30 -6.67
CA ILE A 183 7.32 -18.39 -5.74
C ILE A 183 6.26 -19.38 -6.24
N SER A 184 5.66 -19.12 -7.41
CA SER A 184 4.64 -20.00 -8.01
C SER A 184 5.21 -20.99 -9.02
N SER A 185 6.55 -21.08 -9.12
CA SER A 185 7.26 -22.00 -10.01
C SER A 185 7.64 -23.32 -9.35
#